data_AF-A0A1I5N5C8-F1
#
_entry.id   AF-A0A1I5N5C8-F1
#
_cell.length_a   1.000
_cell.length_b   1.000
_cell.length_c   1.000
_cell.angle_alpha   90.00
_cell.angle_beta   90.00
_cell.angle_gamma   90.00
#
_symmetry.space_group_name_H-M   'P 1'
#
loop_
_entity.id
_entity.type
_entity.pdbx_description
1 polymer ?
#
loop_
_entity_poly.entity_id
_entity_poly.type
_entity_poly.pdbx_seq_one_letter_code
_entity_poly.pdbx_strand_id
1 'polypeptide(L)'
;MSQTIPHTQLPTEPEVSCSTCAACCCQLEVMLFGDNDVPQHLIDTDQWGSEVMRRLDDNWCAALDRNSMRCTIYEVRPLICREFELGAAECLEERQGIAQAYR
;
A
#
# COMPACT_ATOMS: atom_id res chain seq x y z
N MET A 1 1.82 -48.88 -21.80
CA MET A 1 1.64 -48.44 -20.40
C MET A 1 2.05 -46.98 -20.35
N SER A 2 1.08 -46.06 -20.37
CA SER A 2 1.38 -44.62 -20.27
C SER A 2 1.58 -44.27 -18.81
N GLN A 3 2.79 -43.87 -18.46
CA GLN A 3 3.08 -43.30 -17.15
C GLN A 3 2.74 -41.81 -17.19
N THR A 4 1.84 -41.38 -16.31
CA THR A 4 1.43 -39.98 -16.17
C THR A 4 2.44 -39.21 -15.32
N ILE A 5 2.78 -37.99 -15.75
CA ILE A 5 3.63 -37.07 -15.00
C ILE A 5 2.79 -36.49 -13.85
N PRO A 6 3.25 -36.57 -12.59
CA PRO A 6 2.56 -35.94 -11.49
C PRO A 6 2.68 -34.41 -11.60
N HIS A 7 1.54 -33.72 -11.60
CA HIS A 7 1.48 -32.26 -11.56
C HIS A 7 1.15 -31.78 -10.15
N THR A 8 1.89 -30.80 -9.66
CA THR A 8 1.53 -30.05 -8.45
C THR A 8 0.57 -28.93 -8.84
N GLN A 9 -0.65 -28.96 -8.30
CA GLN A 9 -1.59 -27.86 -8.45
C GLN A 9 -1.19 -26.73 -7.50
N LEU A 10 -0.93 -25.55 -8.04
CA LEU A 10 -0.78 -24.34 -7.26
C LEU A 10 -2.18 -23.80 -6.89
N PRO A 11 -2.30 -23.03 -5.79
CA PRO A 11 -3.54 -22.36 -5.45
C PRO A 11 -4.06 -21.54 -6.63
N THR A 12 -5.35 -21.68 -6.93
CA THR A 12 -6.00 -20.96 -8.03
C THR A 12 -6.12 -19.46 -7.73
N GLU A 13 -6.16 -19.09 -6.45
CA GLU A 13 -6.22 -17.70 -6.01
C GLU A 13 -4.83 -17.21 -5.58
N PRO A 14 -4.34 -16.09 -6.16
CA PRO A 14 -3.07 -15.53 -5.77
C PRO A 14 -3.16 -14.96 -4.35
N GLU A 15 -2.15 -15.25 -3.54
CA GLU A 15 -2.03 -14.68 -2.19
C GLU A 15 -1.96 -13.14 -2.25
N VAL A 16 -2.76 -12.49 -1.40
CA VAL A 16 -2.79 -11.02 -1.32
C VAL A 16 -1.53 -10.54 -0.62
N SER A 17 -0.62 -9.92 -1.37
CA SER A 17 0.66 -9.40 -0.84
C SER A 17 0.92 -7.96 -1.30
N CYS A 18 1.44 -7.10 -0.42
CA CYS A 18 1.84 -5.73 -0.80
C CYS A 18 2.85 -5.71 -1.96
N SER A 19 3.61 -6.79 -2.17
CA SER A 19 4.54 -6.93 -3.30
C SER A 19 3.85 -6.94 -4.68
N THR A 20 2.54 -7.16 -4.73
CA THR A 20 1.76 -7.29 -5.97
C THR A 20 0.69 -6.22 -6.15
N CYS A 21 0.53 -5.28 -5.21
CA CYS A 21 -0.54 -4.26 -5.28
C CYS A 21 -0.16 -2.97 -6.00
N ALA A 22 1.10 -2.83 -6.43
CA ALA A 22 1.65 -1.57 -6.92
C ALA A 22 1.43 -0.40 -5.92
N ALA A 23 1.62 -0.66 -4.62
CA ALA A 23 1.51 0.32 -3.54
C ALA A 23 0.17 1.08 -3.44
N CYS A 24 -0.97 0.44 -3.68
CA CYS A 24 -2.28 1.11 -3.71
C CYS A 24 -2.58 2.05 -2.53
N CYS A 25 -2.24 1.65 -1.31
CA CYS A 25 -2.43 2.48 -0.11
C CYS A 25 -1.61 3.78 -0.12
N CYS A 26 -0.50 3.86 -0.86
CA CYS A 26 0.34 5.06 -0.94
C CYS A 26 -0.20 6.14 -1.90
N GLN A 27 -1.31 5.88 -2.61
CA GLN A 27 -2.04 6.90 -3.38
C GLN A 27 -3.12 7.61 -2.55
N LEU A 28 -3.46 7.07 -1.38
CA LEU A 28 -4.47 7.64 -0.50
C LEU A 28 -3.87 8.79 0.31
N GLU A 29 -4.71 9.79 0.58
CA GLU A 29 -4.38 10.83 1.56
C GLU A 29 -4.54 10.28 2.97
N VAL A 30 -3.55 10.52 3.83
CA VAL A 30 -3.50 9.94 5.17
C VAL A 30 -3.32 11.05 6.18
N MET A 31 -4.32 11.23 7.05
CA MET A 31 -4.21 12.09 8.23
C MET A 31 -3.35 11.42 9.31
N LEU A 32 -2.60 12.23 10.04
CA LEU A 32 -1.79 11.78 11.17
C LEU A 32 -2.50 12.11 12.48
N PHE A 33 -2.68 11.09 13.32
CA PHE A 33 -3.27 11.21 14.65
C PHE A 33 -2.26 10.74 15.70
N GLY A 34 -1.89 11.58 16.66
CA GLY A 34 -1.09 11.21 17.84
C GLY A 34 0.43 11.15 17.62
N ASP A 35 1.14 10.35 18.45
CA ASP A 35 2.60 10.27 18.47
C ASP A 35 3.18 9.69 17.18
N ASN A 36 4.01 10.52 16.53
CA ASN A 36 4.55 10.31 15.21
C ASN A 36 5.88 9.54 15.29
N ASP A 37 5.82 8.21 15.26
CA ASP A 37 6.98 7.39 14.84
C ASP A 37 7.37 7.69 13.38
N VAL A 38 6.53 8.44 12.66
CA VAL A 38 6.78 8.94 11.31
C VAL A 38 7.84 10.05 11.34
N PRO A 39 8.93 9.92 10.55
CA PRO A 39 9.92 10.98 10.40
C PRO A 39 9.32 12.31 9.92
N GLN A 40 9.69 13.42 10.56
CA GLN A 40 9.20 14.77 10.27
C GLN A 40 9.29 15.19 8.79
N HIS A 41 10.29 14.73 8.05
CA HIS A 41 10.44 15.06 6.62
C HIS A 41 9.38 14.41 5.70
N LEU A 42 8.62 13.44 6.24
CA LEU A 42 7.51 12.75 5.58
C LEU A 42 6.14 13.29 6.02
N ILE A 43 6.12 14.35 6.82
CA ILE A 43 4.91 15.01 7.32
C ILE A 43 4.71 16.32 6.57
N ASP A 44 3.46 16.64 6.27
CA ASP A 44 3.03 17.93 5.73
C ASP A 44 1.84 18.45 6.56
N THR A 45 1.46 19.71 6.34
CA THR A 45 0.31 20.34 7.01
C THR A 45 -0.73 20.71 5.96
N ASP A 46 -1.97 20.24 6.16
CA ASP A 46 -3.08 20.56 5.26
C ASP A 46 -3.55 22.02 5.41
N GLN A 47 -4.53 22.42 4.59
CA GLN A 47 -5.07 23.78 4.61
C GLN A 47 -5.82 24.16 5.90
N TRP A 48 -6.16 23.19 6.74
CA TRP A 48 -6.86 23.36 8.01
C TRP A 48 -5.92 23.29 9.23
N GLY A 49 -4.63 23.06 9.01
CA GLY A 49 -3.62 22.95 10.06
C GLY A 49 -3.45 21.55 10.63
N SER A 50 -4.01 20.51 10.00
CA SER A 50 -3.84 19.12 10.41
C SER A 50 -2.58 18.51 9.81
N GLU A 51 -1.91 17.65 10.56
CA GLU A 51 -0.77 16.88 10.04
C GLU A 51 -1.25 15.76 9.12
N VAL A 52 -0.62 15.64 7.96
CA VAL A 52 -0.89 14.60 6.96
C VAL A 52 0.41 13.98 6.48
N MET A 53 0.34 12.77 5.90
CA MET A 53 1.47 12.21 5.17
C MET A 53 1.79 13.10 3.97
N ARG A 54 3.05 13.53 3.88
CA ARG A 54 3.55 14.33 2.76
C ARG A 54 3.40 13.57 1.44
N ARG A 55 2.89 14.27 0.43
CA ARG A 55 2.77 13.78 -0.94
C ARG A 55 3.77 14.48 -1.85
N LEU A 56 4.24 13.76 -2.87
CA LEU A 56 5.08 14.33 -3.93
C LEU A 56 4.19 14.89 -5.06
N ASP A 57 4.79 15.54 -6.04
CA ASP A 57 4.09 16.18 -7.16
C ASP A 57 3.28 15.19 -8.02
N ASP A 58 3.63 13.89 -7.97
CA ASP A 58 2.92 12.79 -8.62
C ASP A 58 1.76 12.23 -7.77
N ASN A 59 1.42 12.90 -6.67
CA ASN A 59 0.32 12.58 -5.75
C ASN A 59 0.52 11.30 -4.91
N TRP A 60 1.71 10.73 -4.91
CA TRP A 60 2.05 9.58 -4.08
C TRP A 60 2.68 9.99 -2.75
N CYS A 61 2.51 9.15 -1.73
CA CYS A 61 3.18 9.30 -0.45
C CYS A 61 4.71 9.37 -0.60
N ALA A 62 5.34 10.30 0.12
CA ALA A 62 6.78 10.51 0.12
C ALA A 62 7.58 9.30 0.66
N ALA A 63 6.94 8.43 1.45
CA ALA A 63 7.58 7.25 2.02
C ALA A 63 7.66 6.04 1.08
N LEU A 64 7.08 6.12 -0.12
CA LEU A 64 7.07 5.03 -1.09
C LEU A 64 8.38 4.95 -1.88
N ASP A 65 9.05 3.80 -1.86
CA ASP A 65 10.13 3.49 -2.80
C ASP A 65 9.55 3.12 -4.17
N ARG A 66 9.89 3.91 -5.19
CA ARG A 66 9.41 3.74 -6.58
C ARG A 66 10.00 2.54 -7.30
N ASN A 67 11.12 2.00 -6.82
CA ASN A 67 11.74 0.84 -7.46
C ASN A 67 11.03 -0.46 -7.06
N SER A 68 10.79 -0.64 -5.75
CA SER A 68 10.14 -1.84 -5.23
C SER A 68 8.62 -1.71 -5.09
N MET A 69 8.07 -0.51 -5.21
CA MET A 69 6.67 -0.19 -4.90
C MET A 69 6.27 -0.64 -3.48
N ARG A 70 7.17 -0.41 -2.51
CA ARG A 70 6.95 -0.73 -1.09
C ARG A 70 7.18 0.50 -0.21
N CYS A 71 6.45 0.55 0.91
CA CYS A 71 6.65 1.58 1.91
C CYS A 71 7.99 1.40 2.61
N THR A 72 8.81 2.46 2.65
CA THR A 72 10.13 2.45 3.29
C THR A 72 10.05 2.51 4.82
N ILE A 73 8.90 2.93 5.36
CA ILE A 73 8.64 3.06 6.80
C ILE A 73 7.64 2.01 7.31
N TYR A 74 7.55 0.83 6.69
CA TYR A 74 6.50 -0.16 6.96
C TYR A 74 6.32 -0.52 8.45
N GLU A 75 7.42 -0.59 9.20
CA GLU A 75 7.44 -0.90 10.64
C GLU A 75 6.94 0.26 11.51
N VAL A 76 7.14 1.50 11.07
CA VAL A 76 6.79 2.73 11.80
C VAL A 76 5.66 3.50 11.11
N ARG A 77 4.76 2.77 10.44
CA ARG A 77 3.62 3.33 9.73
C ARG A 77 2.72 4.13 10.68
N PRO A 78 2.11 5.24 10.21
CA PRO A 78 1.10 5.95 10.98
C PRO A 78 -0.12 5.07 11.26
N LEU A 79 -0.90 5.45 12.26
CA LEU A 79 -2.06 4.68 12.74
C LEU A 79 -3.00 4.24 11.61
N ILE A 80 -3.46 5.18 10.77
CA ILE A 80 -4.35 4.89 9.64
C ILE A 80 -3.75 3.85 8.69
N CYS A 81 -2.44 3.93 8.40
CA CYS A 81 -1.78 2.95 7.53
C CYS A 81 -1.59 1.57 8.19
N ARG A 82 -1.67 1.48 9.53
CA ARG A 82 -1.68 0.20 10.26
C ARG A 82 -3.07 -0.43 10.28
N GLU A 83 -4.11 0.40 10.41
CA GLU A 83 -5.52 -0.02 10.35
C GLU A 83 -5.96 -0.41 8.93
N PHE A 84 -5.27 0.08 7.89
CA PHE A 84 -5.43 -0.42 6.52
C PHE A 84 -4.84 -1.84 6.41
N GLU A 85 -5.65 -2.83 6.78
CA GLU A 85 -5.26 -4.25 6.83
C GLU A 85 -5.11 -4.87 5.43
N LEU A 86 -4.05 -5.66 5.26
CA LEU A 86 -3.79 -6.39 4.03
C LEU A 86 -4.89 -7.44 3.78
N GLY A 87 -5.59 -7.32 2.65
CA GLY A 87 -6.65 -8.27 2.28
C GLY A 87 -8.02 -7.97 2.90
N ALA A 88 -8.14 -6.91 3.71
CA ALA A 88 -9.43 -6.38 4.11
C ALA A 88 -10.19 -5.78 2.91
N ALA A 89 -11.48 -5.48 3.11
CA ALA A 89 -12.37 -4.99 2.05
C ALA A 89 -11.81 -3.73 1.37
N GLU A 90 -11.31 -2.77 2.16
CA GLU A 90 -10.71 -1.53 1.66
C GLU A 90 -9.46 -1.83 0.83
N CYS A 91 -8.60 -2.74 1.29
CA CYS A 91 -7.42 -3.15 0.52
C CYS A 91 -7.79 -3.76 -0.83
N LEU A 92 -8.83 -4.58 -0.90
CA LEU A 92 -9.26 -5.23 -2.12
C LEU A 92 -9.93 -4.25 -3.09
N GLU A 93 -10.71 -3.32 -2.59
CA GLU A 93 -11.34 -2.25 -3.38
C GLU A 93 -10.28 -1.36 -4.06
N GLU A 94 -9.30 -0.87 -3.29
CA GLU A 94 -8.23 -0.03 -3.83
C GLU A 94 -7.37 -0.75 -4.87
N ARG A 95 -7.10 -2.05 -4.65
CA ARG A 95 -6.41 -2.90 -5.64
C ARG A 95 -7.18 -2.99 -6.96
N GLN A 96 -8.50 -3.10 -6.90
CA GLN A 96 -9.33 -3.13 -8.11
C GLN A 96 -9.30 -1.79 -8.84
N GLY A 97 -9.33 -0.67 -8.10
CA GLY A 97 -9.22 0.68 -8.67
C GLY A 97 -7.93 0.87 -9.48
N ILE A 98 -6.78 0.49 -8.92
CA ILE A 98 -5.49 0.59 -9.64
C ILE A 98 -5.44 -0.33 -10.86
N ALA A 99 -5.95 -1.56 -10.75
CA ALA A 99 -5.97 -2.49 -11.89
C ALA A 99 -6.81 -1.96 -13.07
N GLN A 100 -7.81 -1.11 -12.80
CA GLN A 100 -8.63 -0.49 -13.84
C GLN A 100 -7.97 0.74 -14.47
N ALA A 101 -7.06 1.43 -13.78
CA ALA A 101 -6.38 2.62 -14.29
C ALA A 101 -5.46 2.34 -15.49
N TYR A 102 -5.06 1.09 -15.71
CA TYR A 102 -4.18 0.67 -16.81
C TYR A 102 -4.88 -0.15 -17.91
N ARG A 103 -6.22 -0.17 -17.90
CA ARG A 103 -7.02 -0.89 -18.89
C ARG A 103 -7.41 0.02 -20.05
#